data_AF-A0A1G8BY20-F1
#
_entry.id   AF-A0A1G8BY20-F1
#
_cell.length_a   1.000
_cell.length_b   1.000
_cell.length_c   1.000
_cell.angle_alpha   90.00
_cell.angle_beta   90.00
_cell.angle_gamma   90.00
#
_symmetry.space_group_name_H-M   'P 1'
#
loop_
_entity.id
_entity.type
_entity.pdbx_description
1 polymer ?
#
loop_
_entity_poly.entity_id
_entity_poly.type
_entity_poly.pdbx_seq_one_letter_code
_entity_poly.pdbx_strand_id
1 'polypeptide(L)'
;MPLILVPAPGLPAWASTVIMLVVVAAGVVGIVSMIMAMRRNRDLQDGAPPLPPRPWSQPSAETPLPGPPSPVAPDDVPLEQRLSEIDDAYFSGRIDASERERARRALLGDDPDEER
;
A
#
# COMPACT_ATOMS: atom_id res chain seq x y z
N MET A 1 17.71 -8.94 -1.08
CA MET A 1 17.02 -9.77 -0.08
C MET A 1 17.30 -11.23 -0.40
N PRO A 2 18.22 -11.91 0.29
CA PRO A 2 18.44 -13.33 0.06
C PRO A 2 17.24 -14.11 0.61
N LEU A 3 16.64 -14.97 -0.21
CA LEU A 3 15.64 -15.95 0.22
C LEU A 3 16.34 -16.97 1.14
N ILE A 4 16.17 -16.80 2.45
CA ILE A 4 16.59 -17.82 3.41
C ILE A 4 15.58 -18.95 3.30
N LEU A 5 15.96 -20.00 2.58
CA LEU A 5 15.27 -21.28 2.61
C LEU A 5 15.47 -21.85 4.01
N VAL A 6 14.49 -21.70 4.89
CA VAL A 6 14.49 -22.36 6.21
C VAL A 6 14.04 -23.81 5.99
N PRO A 7 14.93 -24.81 6.06
CA PRO A 7 14.48 -26.19 6.10
C PRO A 7 13.73 -26.39 7.41
N ALA A 8 12.41 -26.56 7.36
CA ALA A 8 11.63 -26.94 8.52
C ALA A 8 12.10 -28.34 8.99
N PRO A 9 12.78 -28.46 10.14
CA PRO A 9 13.28 -29.75 10.60
C PRO A 9 12.07 -30.58 11.06
N GLY A 10 11.79 -31.69 10.37
CA GLY A 10 10.75 -32.64 10.76
C GLY A 10 9.73 -33.01 9.68
N LEU A 11 9.76 -32.38 8.50
CA LEU A 11 8.88 -32.77 7.39
C LEU A 11 9.52 -33.90 6.55
N PRO A 12 8.76 -34.95 6.19
CA PRO A 12 9.24 -35.99 5.30
C PRO A 12 9.55 -35.40 3.91
N ALA A 13 10.59 -35.89 3.24
CA ALA A 13 11.14 -35.29 2.02
C ALA A 13 10.10 -35.02 0.93
N TRP A 14 9.11 -35.89 0.78
CA TRP A 14 8.01 -35.74 -0.18
C TRP A 14 7.13 -34.51 0.10
N ALA A 15 6.92 -34.15 1.38
CA ALA A 15 6.11 -33.00 1.77
C ALA A 15 6.82 -31.69 1.40
N SER A 16 8.14 -31.61 1.61
CA SER A 16 8.94 -30.46 1.17
C SER A 16 8.89 -30.28 -0.35
N THR A 17 8.93 -31.36 -1.12
CA THR A 17 8.77 -31.31 -2.59
C THR A 17 7.41 -30.77 -3.01
N VAL A 18 6.33 -31.24 -2.37
CA VAL A 18 4.96 -30.76 -2.66
C VAL A 18 4.81 -29.28 -2.32
N ILE A 19 5.32 -28.84 -1.17
CA ILE A 19 5.29 -27.42 -0.76
C ILE A 19 6.04 -26.56 -1.79
N MET A 20 7.23 -26.98 -2.21
CA MET A 20 7.99 -26.24 -3.22
C MET A 20 7.21 -26.12 -4.53
N LEU A 21 6.60 -27.20 -5.01
CA LEU A 21 5.79 -27.18 -6.22
C LEU A 21 4.61 -26.21 -6.11
N VAL A 22 3.92 -26.21 -4.98
CA VAL A 22 2.80 -25.28 -4.75
C VAL A 22 3.27 -23.83 -4.71
N VAL A 23 4.38 -23.54 -4.03
CA VAL A 23 4.94 -22.17 -3.97
C VAL A 23 5.36 -21.69 -5.35
N VAL A 24 6.04 -22.54 -6.14
CA VAL A 24 6.44 -22.20 -7.51
C VAL A 24 5.20 -21.97 -8.38
N ALA A 25 4.20 -22.86 -8.31
CA ALA A 25 2.95 -22.72 -9.06
C ALA A 25 2.20 -21.43 -8.70
N ALA A 26 2.07 -21.13 -7.41
CA ALA A 26 1.45 -19.90 -6.93
C ALA A 26 2.19 -18.65 -7.41
N GLY A 27 3.53 -18.68 -7.40
CA GLY A 27 4.36 -17.60 -7.94
C GLY A 27 4.13 -17.37 -9.43
N VAL A 28 4.09 -18.43 -10.24
CA VAL A 28 3.81 -18.34 -11.68
C VAL A 28 2.41 -17.77 -11.93
N VAL A 29 1.39 -18.26 -11.22
CA VAL A 29 0.01 -17.76 -11.35
C VAL A 29 -0.08 -16.28 -10.97
N GLY A 30 0.61 -15.86 -9.91
CA GLY A 30 0.66 -14.46 -9.49
C GLY A 30 1.24 -13.55 -10.58
N ILE A 31 2.37 -13.94 -11.18
CA ILE A 31 3.02 -13.17 -12.25
C ILE A 31 2.10 -13.04 -13.46
N VAL A 32 1.48 -14.15 -13.90
CA VAL A 32 0.56 -14.14 -15.05
C VAL A 32 -0.66 -13.25 -14.78
N SER A 33 -1.22 -13.33 -13.57
CA SER A 33 -2.37 -12.51 -13.16
C SER A 33 -2.02 -11.01 -13.19
N MET A 34 -0.83 -10.64 -12.73
CA MET A 34 -0.35 -9.26 -12.76
C MET A 34 -0.16 -8.73 -14.19
N ILE A 35 0.38 -9.55 -15.10
CA ILE A 35 0.53 -9.19 -16.51
C ILE A 35 -0.84 -8.99 -17.17
N MET A 36 -1.80 -9.88 -16.92
CA MET A 36 -3.15 -9.73 -17.44
C MET A 36 -3.85 -8.46 -16.91
N ALA A 37 -3.67 -8.15 -15.63
CA ALA A 37 -4.21 -6.92 -15.04
C ALA A 37 -3.60 -5.67 -15.67
N MET A 38 -2.29 -5.63 -15.89
CA MET A 38 -1.63 -4.50 -16.56
C MET A 38 -2.09 -4.34 -18.01
N ARG A 39 -2.22 -5.44 -18.76
CA ARG A 39 -2.75 -5.41 -20.13
C ARG A 39 -4.16 -4.83 -20.15
N ARG A 40 -5.04 -5.36 -19.30
CA ARG A 40 -6.42 -4.89 -19.18
C ARG A 40 -6.49 -3.40 -18.81
N ASN A 41 -5.63 -2.94 -17.91
CA ASN A 41 -5.58 -1.52 -17.53
C ASN A 41 -5.08 -0.64 -18.69
N ARG A 42 -4.12 -1.15 -19.48
CA ARG A 42 -3.62 -0.44 -20.65
C ARG A 42 -4.66 -0.35 -21.76
N ASP A 43 -5.44 -1.40 -22.00
CA ASP A 43 -6.55 -1.39 -22.96
C ASP A 43 -7.61 -0.32 -22.59
N LEU A 44 -7.86 -0.12 -21.29
CA LEU A 44 -8.75 0.93 -20.80
C LEU A 44 -8.19 2.34 -21.01
N GLN A 45 -6.86 2.51 -20.94
CA GLN A 45 -6.20 3.79 -21.15
C GLN A 45 -6.03 4.12 -22.63
N ASP A 46 -5.71 3.13 -23.47
CA ASP A 46 -5.52 3.31 -24.91
C ASP A 46 -6.86 3.57 -25.64
N GLY A 47 -7.98 3.16 -25.05
CA GLY A 47 -9.33 3.48 -25.53
C GLY A 47 -9.88 4.84 -25.06
N ALA A 48 -9.15 5.56 -24.21
CA ALA A 48 -9.62 6.87 -23.73
C ALA A 48 -9.47 7.91 -24.86
N PRO A 49 -10.55 8.60 -25.25
CA PRO A 49 -10.46 9.65 -26.27
C PRO A 49 -9.46 10.73 -25.81
N PRO A 50 -8.62 11.25 -26.72
CA PRO A 50 -7.66 12.29 -26.37
C PRO A 50 -8.40 13.45 -25.71
N LEU A 51 -7.88 13.92 -24.58
CA LEU A 51 -8.49 15.01 -23.83
C LEU A 51 -8.70 16.21 -24.77
N PRO A 52 -9.89 16.82 -24.78
CA PRO A 52 -10.13 18.00 -25.60
C PRO A 52 -9.10 19.09 -25.23
N PRO A 53 -8.60 19.85 -26.22
CA PRO A 53 -7.68 20.95 -25.95
C PRO A 53 -8.32 21.89 -24.93
N ARG A 54 -7.63 22.03 -23.81
CA ARG A 54 -8.07 22.79 -22.65
C ARG A 54 -8.06 24.29 -23.03
N PRO A 55 -9.20 25.01 -23.01
CA PRO A 55 -9.29 26.42 -23.47
C PRO A 55 -8.47 27.41 -22.62
N TRP A 56 -8.13 27.03 -21.39
CA TRP A 56 -7.35 27.76 -20.39
C TRP A 56 -5.83 27.78 -20.64
N SER A 57 -5.32 27.16 -21.72
CA SER A 57 -3.89 27.23 -22.05
C SER A 57 -3.48 28.50 -22.82
N GLN A 58 -4.30 29.56 -22.80
CA GLN A 58 -3.79 30.89 -23.18
C GLN A 58 -2.80 31.35 -22.11
N PRO A 59 -1.54 31.69 -22.47
CA PRO A 59 -0.63 32.37 -21.58
C PRO A 59 -1.08 33.83 -21.47
N SER A 60 -2.13 34.08 -20.70
CA SER A 60 -2.51 35.41 -20.28
C SER A 60 -1.64 35.80 -19.09
N ALA A 61 -0.85 36.84 -19.32
CA ALA A 61 -0.17 37.72 -18.38
C ALA A 61 -0.36 37.42 -16.87
N GLU A 62 0.77 37.23 -16.19
CA GLU A 62 1.01 37.51 -14.76
C GLU A 62 -0.16 38.18 -14.04
N THR A 63 -1.02 37.36 -13.46
CA THR A 63 -1.88 37.77 -12.35
C THR A 63 -1.52 36.83 -11.22
N PRO A 64 -0.97 37.30 -10.08
CA PRO A 64 -0.67 36.43 -8.96
C PRO A 64 -1.98 35.85 -8.43
N LEU A 65 -2.32 34.61 -8.84
CA LEU A 65 -3.40 33.87 -8.21
C LEU A 65 -2.95 33.51 -6.78
N PRO A 66 -3.81 33.69 -5.76
CA PRO A 66 -3.55 33.10 -4.46
C PRO A 66 -3.41 31.58 -4.66
N GLY A 67 -2.31 31.02 -4.16
CA GLY A 67 -1.99 29.60 -4.33
C GLY A 67 -3.14 28.69 -3.85
N PRO A 68 -3.28 27.48 -4.42
CA PRO A 68 -4.22 26.49 -3.91
C PRO A 68 -3.94 26.23 -2.42
N PRO A 69 -4.96 25.90 -1.60
CA PRO A 69 -4.71 25.50 -0.23
C PRO A 69 -3.71 24.34 -0.25
N SER A 70 -2.63 24.47 0.51
CA SER A 70 -1.63 23.42 0.67
C SER A 70 -2.33 22.08 0.95
N PRO A 71 -1.85 20.96 0.36
CA PRO A 71 -2.28 19.65 0.81
C PRO A 71 -2.09 19.61 2.32
N VAL A 72 -3.17 19.32 3.04
CA VAL A 72 -3.13 19.04 4.48
C VAL A 72 -1.96 18.10 4.70
N ALA A 73 -0.94 18.57 5.42
CA ALA A 73 0.18 17.74 5.77
C ALA A 73 -0.41 16.56 6.57
N PRO A 74 0.18 15.35 6.49
CA PRO A 74 -0.29 14.22 7.29
C PRO A 74 -0.53 14.63 8.75
N ASP A 75 0.28 15.56 9.26
CA ASP A 75 0.28 16.06 10.62
C ASP A 75 -0.85 17.03 10.99
N ASP A 76 -1.67 17.52 10.04
CA ASP A 76 -2.85 18.33 10.38
C ASP A 76 -4.12 17.49 10.62
N VAL A 77 -4.03 16.15 10.53
CA VAL A 77 -5.14 15.25 10.89
C VAL A 77 -5.20 15.13 12.41
N PRO A 78 -6.33 15.45 13.06
CA PRO A 78 -6.46 15.38 14.51
C PRO A 78 -6.20 13.96 15.03
N LEU A 79 -5.55 13.86 16.18
CA LEU A 79 -5.13 12.59 16.80
C LEU A 79 -6.32 11.63 16.95
N GLU A 80 -7.49 12.15 17.31
CA GLU A 80 -8.73 11.40 17.47
C GLU A 80 -9.17 10.72 16.18
N GLN A 81 -8.99 11.39 15.04
CA GLN A 81 -9.32 10.83 13.73
C GLN A 81 -8.36 9.72 13.33
N ARG A 82 -7.06 9.87 13.62
CA ARG A 82 -6.09 8.79 13.38
C ARG A 82 -6.35 7.56 14.26
N LEU A 83 -6.76 7.78 15.52
CA LEU A 83 -7.14 6.69 16.41
C LEU A 83 -8.41 5.97 15.95
N SER A 84 -9.41 6.70 15.44
CA SER A 84 -10.62 6.08 14.90
C SER A 84 -10.34 5.25 13.64
N GLU A 85 -9.41 5.69 12.78
CA GLU A 85 -9.01 4.92 11.59
C GLU A 85 -8.30 3.61 11.94
N ILE A 86 -7.51 3.60 13.01
CA ILE A 86 -6.87 2.39 13.55
C ILE A 86 -7.92 1.43 14.12
N ASP A 87 -8.91 1.95 14.86
CA ASP A 87 -10.00 1.14 15.39
C ASP A 87 -10.87 0.54 14.29
N ASP A 88 -11.18 1.30 13.24
CA ASP A 88 -11.91 0.80 12.06
C ASP A 88 -11.11 -0.28 11.32
N ALA A 89 -9.77 -0.14 11.22
CA ALA A 89 -8.91 -1.17 10.67
C ALA A 89 -8.95 -2.47 11.50
N TYR A 90 -9.04 -2.37 12.83
CA TYR A 90 -9.20 -3.51 13.73
C TYR A 90 -10.58 -4.17 13.59
N PHE A 91 -11.66 -3.37 13.59
CA PHE A 91 -13.03 -3.89 13.43
C PHE A 91 -13.28 -4.52 12.05
N SER A 92 -12.61 -4.01 11.01
CA SER A 92 -12.62 -4.62 9.67
C SER A 92 -11.73 -5.86 9.55
N GLY A 93 -11.00 -6.25 10.60
CA GLY A 93 -10.12 -7.41 10.63
C GLY A 93 -8.88 -7.26 9.74
N ARG A 94 -8.52 -6.02 9.35
CA ARG A 94 -7.34 -5.72 8.52
C ARG A 94 -6.05 -5.70 9.33
N ILE A 95 -6.14 -5.43 10.63
CA ILE A 95 -5.02 -5.46 11.57
C ILE A 95 -5.40 -6.26 12.82
N ASP A 96 -4.41 -6.89 13.44
CA ASP A 96 -4.61 -7.63 14.69
C ASP A 96 -4.61 -6.73 15.94
N ALA A 97 -4.93 -7.32 17.10
CA ALA A 97 -5.00 -6.57 18.36
C ALA A 97 -3.63 -6.00 18.80
N SER A 98 -2.53 -6.67 18.44
CA SER A 98 -1.16 -6.24 18.75
C SER A 98 -0.69 -5.11 17.83
N GLU A 99 -1.12 -5.12 16.57
CA GLU A 99 -0.88 -4.08 15.57
C GLU A 99 -1.65 -2.80 15.90
N ARG A 100 -2.91 -2.94 16.32
CA ARG A 100 -3.73 -1.83 16.85
C ARG A 100 -3.03 -1.13 18.01
N GLU A 101 -2.57 -1.91 18.99
CA GLU A 101 -1.92 -1.37 20.19
C GLU A 101 -0.56 -0.71 19.87
N ARG A 102 0.23 -1.30 18.97
CA ARG A 102 1.48 -0.71 18.48
C ARG A 102 1.23 0.62 17.74
N ALA A 103 0.26 0.65 16.83
CA ALA A 103 -0.06 1.85 16.05
C ALA A 103 -0.60 2.99 16.95
N ARG A 104 -1.43 2.65 17.93
CA ARG A 104 -1.92 3.59 18.93
C ARG A 104 -0.77 4.17 19.77
N ARG A 105 0.16 3.33 20.22
CA ARG A 105 1.32 3.76 21.01
C ARG A 105 2.26 4.68 20.23
N ALA A 106 2.53 4.37 18.97
CA ALA A 106 3.35 5.18 18.07
C ALA A 106 2.75 6.58 17.82
N LEU A 107 1.41 6.72 17.84
CA LEU A 107 0.74 8.02 17.70
C LEU A 107 0.71 8.84 19.00
N LEU A 108 0.72 8.18 20.16
CA LEU A 108 0.75 8.85 21.46
C LEU A 108 2.17 9.29 21.89
N GLY A 109 3.20 8.95 21.10
CA GLY A 109 4.58 9.33 21.38
C GLY A 109 5.19 8.63 22.60
N ASP A 110 4.60 7.51 23.02
CA ASP A 110 5.09 6.70 24.13
C ASP A 110 6.15 5.73 23.58
N ASP A 111 7.29 6.30 23.16
CA ASP A 111 8.49 5.56 22.75
C ASP A 111 9.31 5.24 24.01
N PRO A 112 9.38 3.98 24.47
CA PRO A 112 10.35 3.58 25.50
C PRO A 112 11.79 3.43 24.97
N ASP A 113 12.08 3.82 23.72
CA ASP A 113 13.34 3.49 23.02
C ASP A 113 14.20 4.71 22.60
N GLU A 114 14.13 5.84 23.32
CA GLU A 114 15.10 6.96 23.18
C GLU A 114 16.29 6.93 24.18
N GLU A 115 16.53 5.81 24.88
CA GLU A 115 17.78 5.61 25.65
C GLU A 115 18.49 4.30 25.28
N ARG A 116 19.28 4.29 24.20
CA ARG A 116 20.60 3.60 24.18
C ARG A 116 21.51 3.94 23.03
#